data_AF-A0A6P7H2U3-F1
#
_entry.id   AF-A0A6P7H2U3-F1
#
_cell.length_a   1.000
_cell.length_b   1.000
_cell.length_c   1.000
_cell.angle_alpha   90.00
_cell.angle_beta   90.00
_cell.angle_gamma   90.00
#
_symmetry.space_group_name_H-M   'P 1'
#
loop_
_entity.id
_entity.type
_entity.pdbx_description
1 polymer ?
#
loop_
_entity_poly.entity_id
_entity_poly.type
_entity_poly.pdbx_seq_one_letter_code
_entity_poly.pdbx_strand_id
1 'polypeptide(L)'
;MHIKTTKCNRFCLVASVINQEVFHCAEARASFEALFRSFDSEVQFQYFKSFRRVRISFRDALAAAEARLQLHKTGFNGKEMRLYFAQSVHIGSPRLEPPKPDKQFLISPPASPPVGWEQSQDATPVINYDLLCAISKLGPGEKYELHTATPTTPSVVVHVCEDEQGESSAPDDSDQDEKPRSARPKIIQTRRPDYTPQIEQ
;
A
#
# COMPACT_ATOMS: atom_id res chain seq x y z
N MET A 1 10.65 -24.70 10.50
CA MET A 1 10.06 -23.47 11.08
C MET A 1 10.76 -23.15 12.38
N HIS A 2 11.59 -22.10 12.42
CA HIS A 2 12.30 -21.71 13.64
C HIS A 2 11.41 -20.78 14.48
N ILE A 3 10.74 -21.32 15.49
CA ILE A 3 9.94 -20.55 16.46
C ILE A 3 10.93 -19.92 17.44
N LYS A 4 11.38 -18.69 17.15
CA LYS A 4 12.26 -17.94 18.05
C LYS A 4 11.39 -17.08 18.96
N THR A 5 11.40 -17.43 20.25
CA THR A 5 10.75 -16.74 21.38
C THR A 5 9.22 -16.89 21.46
N THR A 6 8.77 -17.69 22.41
CA THR A 6 7.36 -17.81 22.82
C THR A 6 7.04 -16.73 23.85
N LYS A 7 6.77 -15.50 23.39
CA LYS A 7 6.11 -14.53 24.27
C LYS A 7 4.68 -15.00 24.51
N CYS A 8 4.27 -15.11 25.77
CA CYS A 8 2.87 -15.34 26.11
C CYS A 8 2.17 -13.98 26.31
N ASN A 9 0.96 -13.85 25.78
CA ASN A 9 0.10 -12.72 26.04
C ASN A 9 -0.53 -12.90 27.43
N ARG A 10 -0.08 -12.08 28.38
CA ARG A 10 -0.49 -12.15 29.79
C ARG A 10 -1.93 -11.68 30.03
N PHE A 11 -2.53 -10.96 29.08
CA PHE A 11 -3.90 -10.45 29.15
C PHE A 11 -4.91 -11.40 28.53
N CYS A 12 -4.48 -12.53 27.96
CA CYS A 12 -5.34 -13.36 27.14
C CYS A 12 -5.24 -14.84 27.53
N LEU A 13 -6.39 -15.43 27.84
CA LEU A 13 -6.54 -16.87 28.08
C LEU A 13 -7.24 -17.54 26.90
N VAL A 14 -6.87 -18.79 26.65
CA VAL A 14 -7.56 -19.71 25.76
C VAL A 14 -8.13 -20.81 26.63
N ALA A 15 -9.46 -20.86 26.71
CA ALA A 15 -10.19 -21.93 27.35
C ALA A 15 -10.44 -23.07 26.35
N SER A 16 -10.00 -24.27 26.69
CA SER A 16 -10.39 -25.52 26.05
C SER A 16 -11.58 -26.07 26.81
N VAL A 17 -12.76 -26.00 26.20
CA VAL A 17 -14.04 -26.33 26.85
C VAL A 17 -14.58 -27.62 26.24
N ILE A 18 -14.74 -28.65 27.07
CA ILE A 18 -15.24 -29.97 26.63
C ILE A 18 -16.77 -29.98 26.52
N ASN A 19 -17.45 -29.14 27.32
CA ASN A 19 -18.90 -28.96 27.22
C ASN A 19 -19.26 -28.19 25.95
N GLN A 20 -20.04 -28.81 25.06
CA GLN A 20 -20.42 -28.22 23.78
C GLN A 20 -21.58 -27.22 23.92
N GLU A 21 -22.36 -27.28 24.99
CA GLU A 21 -23.51 -26.39 25.21
C GLU A 21 -23.07 -24.93 25.31
N VAL A 22 -21.84 -24.67 25.79
CA VAL A 22 -21.24 -23.32 25.81
C VAL A 22 -21.20 -22.68 24.41
N PHE A 23 -21.20 -23.46 23.33
CA PHE A 23 -21.14 -22.99 21.94
C PHE A 23 -22.51 -22.91 21.24
N HIS A 24 -23.53 -23.56 21.80
CA HIS A 24 -24.85 -23.74 21.17
C HIS A 24 -26.02 -23.19 21.99
N CYS A 25 -25.91 -23.19 23.32
CA CYS A 25 -26.94 -22.73 24.25
C CYS A 25 -26.56 -21.37 24.84
N ALA A 26 -27.50 -20.41 24.78
CA ALA A 26 -27.28 -19.06 25.29
C ALA A 26 -27.13 -19.02 26.82
N GLU A 27 -27.89 -19.84 27.56
CA GLU A 27 -27.82 -19.89 29.03
C GLU A 27 -26.49 -20.45 29.51
N ALA A 28 -26.06 -21.59 28.95
CA ALA A 28 -24.76 -22.18 29.28
C ALA A 28 -23.60 -21.22 28.95
N ARG A 29 -23.73 -20.47 27.85
CA ARG A 29 -22.76 -19.43 27.48
C ARG A 29 -22.77 -18.27 28.48
N ALA A 30 -23.93 -17.77 28.90
CA ALA A 30 -24.04 -16.70 29.88
C ALA A 30 -23.42 -17.09 31.22
N SER A 31 -23.71 -18.30 31.72
CA SER A 31 -23.13 -18.85 32.94
C SER A 31 -21.61 -19.00 32.83
N PHE A 32 -21.11 -19.42 31.66
CA PHE A 32 -19.67 -19.48 31.39
C PHE A 32 -19.01 -18.09 31.42
N GLU A 33 -19.60 -17.11 30.72
CA GLU A 33 -19.06 -15.75 30.69
C GLU A 33 -19.09 -15.08 32.08
N ALA A 34 -20.12 -15.37 32.89
CA ALA A 34 -20.26 -14.84 34.25
C ALA A 34 -19.08 -15.22 35.16
N LEU A 35 -18.51 -16.43 35.00
CA LEU A 35 -17.32 -16.85 35.76
C LEU A 35 -16.15 -15.90 35.55
N PHE A 36 -15.88 -15.52 34.31
CA PHE A 36 -14.76 -14.63 34.00
C PHE A 36 -15.09 -13.16 34.26
N ARG A 37 -16.36 -12.76 34.09
CA ARG A 37 -16.81 -11.40 34.43
C ARG A 37 -16.70 -11.06 35.91
N SER A 38 -16.62 -12.07 36.79
CA SER A 38 -16.37 -11.85 38.22
C SER A 38 -14.97 -11.29 38.53
N PHE A 39 -13.99 -11.55 37.64
CA PHE A 39 -12.61 -11.04 37.78
C PHE A 39 -12.41 -9.72 37.04
N ASP A 40 -13.06 -9.54 35.90
CA ASP A 40 -13.01 -8.31 35.10
C ASP A 40 -14.35 -8.13 34.37
N SER A 41 -15.05 -7.04 34.66
CA SER A 41 -16.37 -6.74 34.09
C SER A 41 -16.34 -6.54 32.58
N GLU A 42 -15.18 -6.19 32.03
CA GLU A 42 -14.97 -5.78 30.63
C GLU A 42 -14.27 -6.86 29.79
N VAL A 43 -14.37 -8.12 30.21
CA VAL A 43 -13.80 -9.26 29.48
C VAL A 43 -14.50 -9.47 28.13
N GLN A 44 -13.68 -9.67 27.11
CA GLN A 44 -14.15 -10.02 25.76
C GLN A 44 -13.97 -11.50 25.46
N PHE A 45 -14.98 -12.11 24.82
CA PHE A 45 -15.00 -13.53 24.49
C PHE A 45 -15.09 -13.75 22.97
N GLN A 46 -14.21 -14.60 22.44
CA GLN A 46 -14.25 -15.05 21.04
C GLN A 46 -14.38 -16.57 21.00
N TYR A 47 -15.47 -17.06 20.40
CA TYR A 47 -15.81 -18.48 20.39
C TYR A 47 -15.37 -19.14 19.09
N PHE A 48 -14.57 -20.19 19.20
CA PHE A 48 -14.11 -21.01 18.08
C PHE A 48 -14.76 -22.40 18.18
N LYS A 49 -16.00 -22.50 17.68
CA LYS A 49 -16.86 -23.69 17.81
C LYS A 49 -16.17 -24.97 17.32
N SER A 50 -15.60 -24.94 16.11
CA SER A 50 -14.92 -26.10 15.51
C SER A 50 -13.71 -26.57 16.32
N PHE A 51 -13.00 -25.64 16.95
CA PHE A 51 -11.82 -25.93 17.77
C PHE A 51 -12.15 -26.21 19.24
N ARG A 52 -13.42 -26.08 19.64
CA ARG A 52 -13.88 -26.18 21.04
C ARG A 52 -13.06 -25.30 21.98
N ARG A 53 -12.71 -24.11 21.50
CA ARG A 53 -11.89 -23.14 22.22
C ARG A 53 -12.59 -21.80 22.33
N VAL A 54 -12.38 -21.12 23.44
CA VAL A 54 -12.83 -19.75 23.68
C VAL A 54 -11.60 -18.92 24.00
N ARG A 55 -11.37 -17.83 23.26
CA ARG A 55 -10.36 -16.84 23.60
C ARG A 55 -11.00 -15.78 24.47
N ILE A 56 -10.38 -15.51 25.61
CA ILE A 56 -10.85 -14.64 26.67
C ILE A 56 -9.80 -13.53 26.81
N SER A 57 -10.19 -12.28 26.59
CA SER A 57 -9.29 -11.13 26.65
C SER A 57 -9.70 -10.26 27.84
N PHE A 58 -8.76 -10.07 28.75
CA PHE A 58 -8.89 -9.25 29.94
C PHE A 58 -8.24 -7.89 29.71
N ARG A 59 -8.65 -6.88 30.47
CA ARG A 59 -7.96 -5.60 30.54
C ARG A 59 -6.69 -5.67 31.36
N ASP A 60 -6.72 -6.48 32.42
CA ASP A 60 -5.61 -6.62 33.35
C ASP A 60 -5.00 -8.02 33.34
N ALA A 61 -3.68 -8.06 33.42
CA ALA A 61 -2.90 -9.29 33.48
C ALA A 61 -3.03 -10.00 34.84
N LEU A 62 -3.24 -9.24 35.93
CA LEU A 62 -3.46 -9.84 37.26
C LEU A 62 -4.79 -10.58 37.29
N ALA A 63 -5.87 -9.94 36.83
CA ALA A 63 -7.19 -10.58 36.70
C ALA A 63 -7.14 -11.86 35.84
N ALA A 64 -6.40 -11.85 34.72
CA ALA A 64 -6.20 -13.03 33.89
C ALA A 64 -5.45 -14.15 34.64
N ALA A 65 -4.45 -13.80 35.45
CA ALA A 65 -3.69 -14.77 36.24
C ALA A 65 -4.53 -15.38 37.36
N GLU A 66 -5.33 -14.57 38.06
CA GLU A 66 -6.25 -15.02 39.10
C GLU A 66 -7.37 -15.91 38.55
N ALA A 67 -8.01 -15.48 37.46
CA ALA A 67 -9.03 -16.27 36.76
C ALA A 67 -8.46 -17.63 36.33
N ARG A 68 -7.22 -17.66 35.83
CA ARG A 68 -6.54 -18.92 35.52
C ARG A 68 -6.28 -19.75 36.77
N LEU A 69 -5.76 -19.16 37.84
CA LEU A 69 -5.43 -19.88 39.07
C LEU A 69 -6.67 -20.56 39.67
N GLN A 70 -7.80 -19.85 39.68
CA GLN A 70 -9.04 -20.33 40.28
C GLN A 70 -9.85 -21.26 39.37
N LEU A 71 -9.89 -21.02 38.05
CA LEU A 71 -10.77 -21.74 37.13
C LEU A 71 -10.07 -22.83 36.30
N HIS A 72 -8.74 -22.93 36.35
CA HIS A 72 -8.04 -23.98 35.59
C HIS A 72 -8.26 -25.36 36.22
N LYS A 73 -8.70 -26.34 35.40
CA LYS A 73 -9.07 -27.70 35.82
C LYS A 73 -10.26 -27.78 36.78
N THR A 74 -11.11 -26.75 36.81
CA THR A 74 -12.39 -26.84 37.50
C THR A 74 -13.46 -27.48 36.62
N GLY A 75 -14.47 -28.07 37.25
CA GLY A 75 -15.63 -28.64 36.57
C GLY A 75 -16.63 -27.55 36.18
N PHE A 76 -16.93 -27.46 34.89
CA PHE A 76 -18.02 -26.64 34.35
C PHE A 76 -19.06 -27.57 33.70
N ASN A 77 -20.30 -27.54 34.20
CA ASN A 77 -21.39 -28.44 33.76
C ASN A 77 -20.94 -29.92 33.68
N GLY A 78 -20.30 -30.40 34.76
CA GLY A 78 -19.82 -31.79 34.88
C GLY A 78 -18.59 -32.15 34.03
N LYS A 79 -17.98 -31.18 33.32
CA LYS A 79 -16.78 -31.42 32.49
C LYS A 79 -15.65 -30.47 32.86
N GLU A 80 -14.42 -30.99 32.90
CA GLU A 80 -13.24 -30.17 33.20
C GLU A 80 -12.96 -29.15 32.08
N MET A 81 -12.68 -27.90 32.47
CA MET A 81 -12.18 -26.85 31.58
C MET A 81 -10.67 -26.64 31.78
N ARG A 82 -9.93 -26.43 30.68
CA ARG A 82 -8.50 -26.11 30.73
C ARG A 82 -8.22 -24.71 30.19
N LEU A 83 -7.52 -23.91 30.97
CA LEU A 83 -7.14 -22.53 30.64
C LEU A 83 -5.64 -22.43 30.33
N TYR A 84 -5.30 -21.80 29.21
CA TYR A 84 -3.91 -21.59 28.78
C TYR A 84 -3.69 -20.11 28.47
N PHE A 85 -2.51 -19.55 28.76
CA PHE A 85 -2.17 -18.22 28.26
C PHE A 85 -1.98 -18.29 26.75
N ALA A 86 -2.56 -17.34 26.03
CA ALA A 86 -2.41 -17.25 24.58
C ALA A 86 -0.94 -16.99 24.25
N GLN A 87 -0.35 -17.80 23.37
CA GLN A 87 1.01 -17.54 22.88
C GLN A 87 0.92 -16.54 21.73
N SER A 88 1.69 -15.45 21.80
CA SER A 88 1.91 -14.60 20.64
C SER A 88 2.93 -15.31 19.76
N VAL A 89 2.45 -15.92 18.68
CA VAL A 89 3.33 -16.51 17.68
C VAL A 89 3.88 -15.37 16.83
N HIS A 90 5.07 -14.89 17.19
CA HIS A 90 5.88 -14.15 16.24
C HIS A 90 6.49 -15.19 15.30
N ILE A 91 5.79 -15.53 14.21
CA ILE A 91 6.45 -16.21 13.09
C ILE A 91 7.58 -15.27 12.66
N GLY A 92 8.83 -15.73 12.81
CA GLY A 92 10.04 -14.94 12.55
C GLY A 92 9.92 -14.18 11.23
N SER A 93 10.54 -13.00 11.13
CA SER A 93 10.35 -12.12 9.97
C SER A 93 11.19 -12.58 8.77
N PRO A 94 10.59 -13.09 7.68
CA PRO A 94 11.17 -12.99 6.34
C PRO A 94 10.81 -11.62 5.72
N ARG A 95 10.67 -10.56 6.52
CA ARG A 95 10.17 -9.26 6.06
C ARG A 95 11.29 -8.24 6.17
N LEU A 96 11.48 -7.49 5.10
CA LEU A 96 12.27 -6.26 5.11
C LEU A 96 11.71 -5.34 6.20
N GLU A 97 12.60 -4.62 6.88
CA GLU A 97 12.22 -3.63 7.87
C GLU A 97 11.26 -2.60 7.23
N PRO A 98 10.28 -2.07 7.97
CA PRO A 98 9.50 -0.93 7.51
C PRO A 98 10.46 0.14 6.98
N PRO A 99 10.23 0.68 5.77
CA PRO A 99 11.15 1.65 5.19
C PRO A 99 11.33 2.84 6.13
N LYS A 100 12.56 3.36 6.20
CA LYS A 100 12.85 4.54 7.02
C LYS A 100 11.87 5.67 6.62
N PRO A 101 11.29 6.39 7.59
CA PRO A 101 10.21 7.36 7.35
C PRO A 101 10.66 8.62 6.57
N ASP A 102 11.87 8.65 6.02
CA ASP A 102 12.54 9.82 5.44
C ASP A 102 11.87 10.37 4.17
N LYS A 103 10.85 9.69 3.61
CA LYS A 103 10.17 10.08 2.35
C LYS A 103 8.65 9.89 2.37
N GLN A 104 7.99 10.18 3.49
CA GLN A 104 6.51 10.11 3.61
C GLN A 104 5.76 11.30 2.96
N PHE A 105 6.44 12.23 2.30
CA PHE A 105 5.84 13.37 1.59
C PHE A 105 5.12 13.00 0.28
N LEU A 106 5.30 11.76 -0.21
CA LEU A 106 4.76 11.32 -1.50
C LEU A 106 3.57 10.34 -1.40
N ILE A 107 3.05 10.08 -0.19
CA ILE A 107 1.86 9.25 -0.01
C ILE A 107 0.81 10.10 0.69
N SER A 108 -0.28 10.39 -0.02
CA SER A 108 -1.33 11.31 0.44
C SER A 108 -2.24 10.68 1.51
N PRO A 109 -2.66 11.46 2.53
CA PRO A 109 -2.27 12.85 2.82
C PRO A 109 -0.90 12.92 3.53
N PRO A 110 0.03 13.80 3.13
CA PRO A 110 1.28 13.95 3.85
C PRO A 110 1.00 14.52 5.25
N ALA A 111 1.74 14.02 6.24
CA ALA A 111 1.83 14.71 7.53
C ALA A 111 2.35 16.14 7.30
N SER A 112 1.88 17.10 8.10
CA SER A 112 2.25 18.51 8.02
C SER A 112 3.77 18.68 7.90
N PRO A 113 4.27 19.64 7.08
CA PRO A 113 5.69 19.97 7.05
C PRO A 113 6.23 20.24 8.45
N PRO A 114 7.49 19.89 8.75
CA PRO A 114 8.08 20.15 10.06
C PRO A 114 8.12 21.66 10.35
N VAL A 115 8.11 22.00 11.65
CA VAL A 115 8.21 23.39 12.11
C VAL A 115 9.50 24.01 11.56
N GLY A 116 9.36 25.12 10.82
CA GLY A 116 10.49 25.81 10.18
C GLY A 116 10.75 25.43 8.72
N TRP A 117 9.94 24.56 8.11
CA TRP A 117 10.00 24.33 6.66
C TRP A 117 9.47 25.57 5.90
N GLU A 118 10.29 26.09 4.99
CA GLU A 118 9.93 27.16 4.06
C GLU A 118 10.13 26.65 2.63
N GLN A 119 9.18 26.98 1.74
CA GLN A 119 9.28 26.62 0.32
C GLN A 119 10.46 27.37 -0.29
N SER A 120 11.41 26.64 -0.87
CA SER A 120 12.49 27.25 -1.65
C SER A 120 11.91 28.07 -2.79
N GLN A 121 12.47 29.25 -3.06
CA GLN A 121 12.04 30.05 -4.20
C GLN A 121 12.27 29.26 -5.49
N ASP A 122 11.19 29.10 -6.28
CA ASP A 122 11.27 28.52 -7.61
C ASP A 122 12.23 29.36 -8.47
N ALA A 123 13.02 28.70 -9.31
CA ALA A 123 13.91 29.39 -10.23
C ALA A 123 13.10 30.30 -11.14
N THR A 124 13.35 31.61 -11.06
CA THR A 124 12.77 32.58 -12.00
C THR A 124 13.33 32.31 -13.40
N PRO A 125 12.52 32.32 -14.47
CA PRO A 125 13.02 32.08 -15.81
C PRO A 125 14.06 33.15 -16.17
N VAL A 126 15.30 32.71 -16.37
CA VAL A 126 16.38 33.58 -16.83
C VAL A 126 16.24 33.76 -18.34
N ILE A 127 16.06 35.01 -18.78
CA ILE A 127 16.04 35.33 -20.21
C ILE A 127 17.47 35.19 -20.75
N ASN A 128 17.71 34.14 -21.53
CA ASN A 128 18.97 33.91 -22.20
C ASN A 128 18.97 34.58 -23.58
N TYR A 129 19.70 35.68 -23.71
CA TYR A 129 19.79 36.45 -24.96
C TYR A 129 20.46 35.68 -26.11
N ASP A 130 21.35 34.73 -25.81
CA ASP A 130 22.00 33.91 -26.83
C ASP A 130 20.99 32.94 -27.47
N LEU A 131 20.06 32.39 -26.66
CA LEU A 131 18.97 31.56 -27.18
C LEU A 131 18.02 32.38 -28.04
N LEU A 132 17.68 33.62 -27.65
CA LEU A 132 16.85 34.50 -28.46
C LEU A 132 17.52 34.82 -29.81
N CYS A 133 18.82 35.11 -29.81
CA CYS A 133 19.59 35.33 -31.02
C CYS A 133 19.65 34.07 -31.90
N ALA A 134 19.87 32.89 -31.31
CA ALA A 134 19.88 31.62 -32.03
C ALA A 134 18.51 31.32 -32.67
N ILE A 135 17.42 31.51 -31.93
CA ILE A 135 16.06 31.33 -32.44
C ILE A 135 15.77 32.32 -33.57
N SER A 136 16.20 33.58 -33.47
CA SER A 136 15.99 34.59 -34.52
C SER A 136 16.70 34.27 -35.84
N LYS A 137 17.74 33.42 -35.80
CA LYS A 137 18.48 32.98 -36.98
C LYS A 137 17.85 31.77 -37.66
N LEU A 138 16.86 31.14 -37.04
CA LEU A 138 16.17 29.99 -37.62
C LEU A 138 15.16 30.48 -38.66
N GLY A 139 15.46 30.25 -39.95
CA GLY A 139 14.53 30.50 -41.04
C GLY A 139 13.49 29.38 -41.22
N PRO A 140 12.25 29.68 -41.63
CA PRO A 140 11.28 28.65 -42.03
C PRO A 140 11.85 27.76 -43.14
N GLY A 141 11.70 26.44 -43.02
CA GLY A 141 12.20 25.47 -44.00
C GLY A 141 13.70 25.14 -43.89
N GLU A 142 14.46 25.85 -43.06
CA GLU A 142 15.89 25.57 -42.88
C GLU A 142 16.14 24.45 -41.87
N LYS A 143 17.21 23.68 -42.12
CA LYS A 143 17.71 22.65 -41.22
C LYS A 143 18.89 23.20 -40.45
N TYR A 144 18.77 23.31 -39.14
CA TYR A 144 19.84 23.81 -38.29
C TYR A 144 20.44 22.66 -37.47
N GLU A 145 21.69 22.30 -37.76
CA GLU A 145 22.42 21.29 -36.98
C GLU A 145 22.91 21.92 -35.68
N LEU A 146 22.30 21.53 -34.56
CA LEU A 146 22.68 21.98 -33.22
C LEU A 146 23.95 21.26 -32.74
N HIS A 147 24.04 19.96 -33.02
CA HIS A 147 25.17 19.14 -32.63
C HIS A 147 25.55 18.18 -33.75
N THR A 148 26.81 18.24 -34.16
CA THR A 148 27.38 17.29 -35.11
C THR A 148 27.51 15.91 -34.50
N ALA A 149 27.30 14.87 -35.31
CA ALA A 149 27.46 13.50 -34.86
C ALA A 149 28.90 13.24 -34.41
N THR A 150 29.06 12.52 -33.30
CA THR A 150 30.35 11.96 -32.87
C THR A 150 30.26 10.42 -32.96
N PRO A 151 31.38 9.68 -32.87
CA PRO A 151 31.34 8.22 -32.96
C PRO A 151 30.43 7.54 -31.92
N THR A 152 30.16 8.23 -30.81
CA THR A 152 29.35 7.73 -29.69
C THR A 152 27.99 8.42 -29.54
N THR A 153 27.72 9.51 -30.26
CA THR A 153 26.44 10.26 -30.16
C THR A 153 25.89 10.68 -31.53
N PRO A 154 24.59 10.47 -31.79
CA PRO A 154 23.97 10.91 -33.03
C PRO A 154 23.95 12.44 -33.14
N SER A 155 23.83 12.97 -34.35
CA SER A 155 23.63 14.40 -34.57
C SER A 155 22.23 14.85 -34.14
N VAL A 156 22.13 16.12 -33.75
CA VAL A 156 20.86 16.76 -33.40
C VAL A 156 20.61 17.89 -34.42
N VAL A 157 19.54 17.75 -35.20
CA VAL A 157 19.14 18.69 -36.23
C VAL A 157 17.73 19.19 -35.95
N VAL A 158 17.55 20.50 -36.00
CA VAL A 158 16.25 21.15 -35.90
C VAL A 158 15.71 21.38 -37.31
N HIS A 159 14.49 20.91 -37.54
CA HIS A 159 13.74 21.19 -38.77
C HIS A 159 12.68 22.23 -38.45
N VAL A 160 12.82 23.43 -39.01
CA VAL A 160 11.80 24.48 -38.86
C VAL A 160 10.71 24.21 -39.90
N CYS A 161 9.49 23.91 -39.44
CA CYS A 161 8.35 23.77 -40.34
C CYS A 161 8.02 25.12 -40.96
N GLU A 162 7.67 25.12 -42.25
CA GLU A 162 7.06 26.29 -42.88
C GLU A 162 5.66 26.48 -42.26
N ASP A 163 5.34 27.70 -41.83
CA ASP A 163 3.97 28.03 -41.44
C ASP A 163 3.11 28.01 -42.71
N GLU A 164 2.24 27.01 -42.88
CA GLU A 164 1.13 27.06 -43.84
C GLU A 164 0.11 28.11 -43.39
N GLN A 165 0.53 29.38 -43.36
CA GLN A 165 -0.35 30.52 -43.14
C GLN A 165 -1.12 30.76 -44.46
N GLY A 166 -2.10 29.89 -44.75
CA GLY A 166 -2.78 29.92 -46.02
C GLY A 166 -4.07 29.13 -46.20
N GLU A 167 -4.55 28.32 -45.24
CA GLU A 167 -5.87 27.68 -45.37
C GLU A 167 -6.60 27.63 -44.01
N SER A 168 -6.91 28.81 -43.49
CA SER A 168 -8.03 29.00 -42.56
C SER A 168 -9.18 29.70 -43.29
N SER A 169 -9.63 29.11 -44.39
CA SER A 169 -10.94 29.40 -44.96
C SER A 169 -11.86 28.23 -44.69
N ALA A 170 -13.02 28.54 -44.11
CA ALA A 170 -14.17 27.67 -43.92
C ALA A 170 -14.48 26.84 -45.19
N PRO A 171 -15.15 25.68 -45.07
CA PRO A 171 -15.37 24.79 -46.20
C PRO A 171 -16.28 25.49 -47.21
N ASP A 172 -15.76 25.83 -48.37
CA ASP A 172 -16.57 26.11 -49.55
C ASP A 172 -16.52 24.86 -50.45
N ASP A 173 -17.72 24.50 -50.90
CA ASP A 173 -18.08 23.25 -51.55
C ASP A 173 -17.66 23.33 -53.03
N SER A 174 -16.53 22.74 -53.41
CA SER A 174 -16.21 22.51 -54.83
C SER A 174 -15.25 21.33 -55.00
N ASP A 175 -15.69 20.35 -55.78
CA ASP A 175 -14.99 19.12 -56.16
C ASP A 175 -13.67 19.34 -56.93
N GLN A 176 -12.80 18.32 -56.84
CA GLN A 176 -11.56 18.03 -57.61
C GLN A 176 -10.22 18.61 -57.09
N ASP A 177 -9.50 17.81 -56.29
CA ASP A 177 -8.27 17.11 -56.72
C ASP A 177 -7.57 16.47 -55.50
N GLU A 178 -7.24 15.19 -55.62
CA GLU A 178 -6.65 14.39 -54.53
C GLU A 178 -5.20 14.78 -54.22
N LYS A 179 -4.95 15.29 -53.01
CA LYS A 179 -3.67 15.16 -52.31
C LYS A 179 -3.92 14.65 -50.88
N PRO A 180 -3.39 13.48 -50.47
CA PRO A 180 -3.69 12.95 -49.16
C PRO A 180 -3.00 13.81 -48.09
N ARG A 181 -3.80 14.55 -47.31
CA ARG A 181 -3.33 15.23 -46.09
C ARG A 181 -2.64 14.20 -45.19
N SER A 182 -1.40 14.45 -44.78
CA SER A 182 -0.65 13.54 -43.92
C SER A 182 -1.39 13.35 -42.60
N ALA A 183 -1.94 12.15 -42.39
CA ALA A 183 -2.68 11.85 -41.17
C ALA A 183 -1.75 11.97 -39.96
N ARG A 184 -2.13 12.82 -38.99
CA ARG A 184 -1.38 12.97 -37.73
C ARG A 184 -1.10 11.58 -37.14
N PRO A 185 0.15 11.28 -36.74
CA PRO A 185 0.50 9.96 -36.25
C PRO A 185 -0.34 9.64 -35.00
N LYS A 186 -1.18 8.60 -35.10
CA LYS A 186 -1.96 8.10 -33.98
C LYS A 186 -1.05 7.32 -33.06
N ILE A 187 -0.89 7.78 -31.83
CA ILE A 187 -0.19 7.04 -30.77
C ILE A 187 -1.02 5.80 -30.44
N ILE A 188 -0.50 4.63 -30.77
CA ILE A 188 -1.13 3.35 -30.42
C ILE A 188 -0.71 3.02 -28.98
N GLN A 189 -1.69 2.94 -28.08
CA GLN A 189 -1.45 2.54 -26.70
C GLN A 189 -1.03 1.06 -26.67
N THR A 190 0.24 0.79 -26.37
CA THR A 190 0.76 -0.56 -26.28
C THR A 190 0.41 -1.18 -24.92
N ARG A 191 0.04 -2.46 -24.94
CA ARG A 191 -0.21 -3.25 -23.72
C ARG A 191 1.14 -3.58 -23.06
N ARG A 192 1.15 -3.62 -21.73
CA ARG A 192 2.29 -4.09 -20.93
C ARG A 192 2.68 -5.54 -21.35
N PRO A 193 3.97 -5.85 -21.55
CA PRO A 193 4.44 -7.21 -21.80
C PRO A 193 4.12 -8.17 -20.65
N ASP A 194 3.86 -9.43 -20.98
CA ASP A 194 3.61 -10.49 -20.00
C ASP A 194 4.87 -10.79 -19.18
N TYR A 195 4.69 -10.87 -17.86
CA TYR A 195 5.78 -11.12 -16.91
C TYR A 195 6.00 -12.63 -16.76
N THR A 196 7.14 -13.13 -17.22
CA THR A 196 7.60 -14.49 -16.92
C THR A 196 8.55 -14.46 -15.72
N PRO A 197 8.20 -15.09 -14.58
CA PRO A 197 9.12 -15.18 -13.46
C PRO A 197 10.29 -16.09 -13.82
N GLN A 198 11.52 -15.57 -13.69
CA GLN A 198 12.72 -16.38 -13.86
C GLN A 198 12.83 -17.35 -12.67
N ILE A 199 12.93 -18.64 -12.99
CA ILE A 199 13.26 -19.70 -12.05
C ILE A 199 14.79 -19.71 -11.97
N GLU A 200 15.35 -19.22 -10.87
CA GLU A 200 16.77 -19.41 -10.55
C GLU A 200 17.00 -20.88 -10.16
N GLN A 201 17.96 -21.53 -10.83
CA GLN A 201 18.50 -22.84 -10.49
C GLN A 201 19.68 -22.71 -9.52
#